data_AF-A0A7K0V8V2-F1
#
_entry.id   AF-A0A7K0V8V2-F1
#
_cell.length_a   1.000
_cell.length_b   1.000
_cell.length_c   1.000
_cell.angle_alpha   90.00
_cell.angle_beta   90.00
_cell.angle_gamma   90.00
#
_symmetry.space_group_name_H-M   'P 1'
#
loop_
_entity.id
_entity.type
_entity.pdbx_description
1 polymer ?
#
loop_
_entity_poly.entity_id
_entity_poly.type
_entity_poly.pdbx_seq_one_letter_code
_entity_poly.pdbx_strand_id
1 'polypeptide(L)'
;FGWKFFRVVFFLPTVLSTSVIGLMFRSAFSFEGPVNAGLAKLHHAPINFFSSGNTAIFVVLLALIWSGFGYASIILLAGLMAIDPDIFSAAEVDGAGWWQKVRFITVPSIRGQLAFVAIINILYTFTSLFGFIFVMTAGGPLYSTTTLDYLIFQKAFSSNDMGQGSALAILVFGIISALTLTQSRYLTGKARD
;
A
#
# COMPACT_ATOMS: atom_id res chain seq x y z
N PHE A 1 5.20 25.33 -12.49
CA PHE A 1 4.97 25.52 -11.03
C PHE A 1 4.17 24.37 -10.41
N GLY A 2 3.09 23.89 -11.04
CA GLY A 2 2.25 22.80 -10.50
C GLY A 2 2.95 21.48 -10.20
N TRP A 3 3.90 21.03 -11.03
CA TRP A 3 4.60 19.73 -10.84
C TRP A 3 5.33 19.63 -9.48
N LYS A 4 5.92 20.73 -8.99
CA LYS A 4 6.59 20.77 -7.69
C LYS A 4 5.59 20.61 -6.53
N PHE A 5 4.40 21.19 -6.65
CA PHE A 5 3.33 21.06 -5.66
C PHE A 5 2.81 19.61 -5.59
N PHE A 6 2.52 18.98 -6.73
CA PHE A 6 2.11 17.58 -6.78
C PHE A 6 3.18 16.66 -6.17
N ARG A 7 4.45 16.91 -6.47
CA ARG A 7 5.57 16.16 -5.89
C ARG A 7 5.61 16.30 -4.37
N VAL A 8 5.38 17.47 -3.80
CA VAL A 8 5.33 17.62 -2.33
C VAL A 8 4.16 16.82 -1.73
N VAL A 9 2.96 16.93 -2.31
CA VAL A 9 1.76 16.24 -1.80
C VAL A 9 1.91 14.71 -1.85
N PHE A 10 2.47 14.16 -2.92
CA PHE A 10 2.65 12.71 -3.06
C PHE A 10 3.80 12.15 -2.22
N PHE A 11 4.78 12.98 -1.84
CA PHE A 11 5.93 12.55 -1.05
C PHE A 11 5.74 12.77 0.45
N LEU A 12 4.89 13.73 0.85
CA LEU A 12 4.55 13.99 2.24
C LEU A 12 4.23 12.72 3.06
N PRO A 13 3.41 11.76 2.59
CA PRO A 13 3.15 10.53 3.34
C PRO A 13 4.41 9.70 3.64
N THR A 14 5.39 9.68 2.73
CA THR A 14 6.59 8.83 2.90
C THR A 14 7.55 9.33 3.97
N VAL A 15 7.41 10.59 4.40
CA VAL A 15 8.25 11.20 5.43
C VAL A 15 7.66 11.01 6.83
N LEU A 16 6.36 10.74 6.92
CA LEU A 16 5.66 10.55 8.19
C LEU A 16 5.83 9.11 8.70
N SER A 17 5.93 8.95 10.02
CA SER A 17 5.93 7.62 10.63
C SER A 17 4.54 6.98 10.53
N THR A 18 4.50 5.64 10.43
CA THR A 18 3.26 4.87 10.38
C THR A 18 2.32 5.19 11.55
N SER A 19 2.86 5.45 12.74
CA SER A 19 2.08 5.83 13.91
C SER A 19 1.40 7.20 13.75
N VAL A 20 2.09 8.19 13.20
CA VAL A 20 1.51 9.52 12.95
C VAL A 20 0.39 9.42 11.93
N ILE A 21 0.62 8.72 10.82
CA ILE A 21 -0.40 8.50 9.79
C ILE A 21 -1.60 7.76 10.39
N GLY A 22 -1.36 6.69 11.16
CA GLY A 22 -2.41 5.92 11.83
C GLY A 22 -3.26 6.78 12.77
N LEU A 23 -2.64 7.63 13.59
CA LEU A 23 -3.37 8.55 14.47
C LEU A 23 -4.17 9.58 13.68
N MET A 24 -3.59 10.14 12.61
CA MET A 24 -4.29 11.08 11.74
C MET A 24 -5.53 10.45 11.11
N PHE A 25 -5.42 9.24 10.54
CA PHE A 25 -6.56 8.55 9.95
C PHE A 25 -7.58 8.10 11.00
N ARG A 26 -7.14 7.61 12.16
CA ARG A 26 -8.05 7.27 13.27
C ARG A 26 -8.85 8.47 13.75
N SER A 27 -8.21 9.64 13.86
CA SER A 27 -8.88 10.89 14.23
C SER A 27 -9.80 11.37 13.11
N ALA A 28 -9.33 11.36 11.85
CA ALA A 28 -10.08 11.81 10.69
C ALA A 28 -11.40 11.05 10.50
N PHE A 29 -11.36 9.73 10.66
CA PHE A 29 -12.49 8.80 10.53
C PHE A 29 -13.18 8.49 11.86
N SER A 30 -12.87 9.21 12.93
CA SER A 30 -13.62 9.10 14.18
C SER A 30 -15.06 9.60 14.00
N PHE A 31 -15.95 9.27 14.94
CA PHE A 31 -17.36 9.65 14.86
C PHE A 31 -17.54 11.19 14.75
N GLU A 32 -16.74 11.95 15.50
CA GLU A 32 -16.71 13.42 15.48
C GLU A 32 -15.63 13.99 14.53
N GLY A 33 -15.02 13.12 13.72
CA GLY A 33 -13.93 13.47 12.84
C GLY A 33 -14.35 14.32 11.64
N PRO A 34 -13.38 14.97 10.97
CA PRO A 34 -13.61 15.78 9.77
C PRO A 34 -14.32 15.03 8.64
N VAL A 35 -14.15 13.71 8.52
CA VAL A 35 -14.86 12.91 7.50
C VAL A 35 -16.37 12.94 7.74
N ASN A 36 -16.81 12.68 8.97
CA ASN A 36 -18.23 12.76 9.33
C ASN A 36 -18.75 14.19 9.32
N ALA A 37 -17.94 15.18 9.70
CA ALA A 37 -18.30 16.60 9.57
C ALA A 37 -18.54 16.99 8.10
N GLY A 38 -17.78 16.43 7.15
CA GLY A 38 -18.00 16.59 5.71
C GLY A 38 -19.28 15.90 5.23
N LEU A 39 -19.54 14.67 5.69
CA LEU A 39 -20.78 13.95 5.40
C LEU A 39 -22.03 14.69 5.91
N ALA A 40 -21.96 15.30 7.09
CA ALA A 40 -23.04 16.09 7.65
C ALA A 40 -23.40 17.31 6.78
N LYS A 41 -22.40 17.97 6.17
CA LYS A 41 -22.62 19.07 5.21
C LYS A 41 -23.33 18.61 3.94
N LEU A 42 -23.22 17.33 3.61
CA LEU A 42 -23.92 16.67 2.49
C LEU A 42 -25.23 16.01 2.92
N HIS A 43 -25.73 16.32 4.12
CA HIS A 43 -26.95 15.75 4.71
C HIS A 43 -26.94 14.23 4.91
N HIS A 44 -25.76 13.62 5.06
CA HIS A 44 -25.62 12.21 5.41
C HIS A 44 -25.49 12.01 6.92
N ALA A 45 -26.01 10.87 7.42
CA ALA A 45 -25.82 10.45 8.80
C ALA A 45 -24.35 10.10 9.09
N PRO A 46 -23.85 10.37 10.30
CA PRO A 46 -22.49 10.01 10.68
C PRO A 46 -22.29 8.49 10.68
N ILE A 47 -21.15 8.06 10.16
CA ILE A 47 -20.77 6.65 10.06
C ILE A 47 -19.72 6.35 11.14
N ASN A 48 -19.95 5.29 11.90
CA ASN A 48 -18.92 4.76 12.80
C ASN A 48 -18.02 3.79 12.01
N PHE A 49 -16.94 4.32 11.43
CA PHE A 49 -16.04 3.52 10.58
C PHE A 49 -15.32 2.40 11.33
N PHE A 50 -15.21 2.48 12.66
CA PHE A 50 -14.50 1.49 13.47
C PHE A 50 -15.43 0.49 14.16
N SER A 51 -16.76 0.58 13.96
CA SER A 51 -17.71 -0.37 14.56
C SER A 51 -17.84 -1.68 13.79
N SER A 52 -17.57 -1.69 12.48
CA SER A 52 -17.64 -2.90 11.64
C SER A 52 -16.26 -3.28 11.09
N GLY A 53 -16.02 -4.58 10.92
CA GLY A 53 -14.76 -5.10 10.37
C GLY A 53 -14.45 -4.52 9.00
N ASN A 54 -15.45 -4.52 8.11
CA ASN A 54 -15.27 -4.07 6.73
C ASN A 54 -14.91 -2.58 6.64
N THR A 55 -15.59 -1.73 7.41
CA THR A 55 -15.30 -0.29 7.42
C THR A 55 -13.95 0.00 8.08
N ALA A 56 -13.57 -0.73 9.12
CA ALA A 56 -12.28 -0.58 9.78
C ALA A 56 -11.13 -0.98 8.84
N ILE A 57 -11.26 -2.12 8.14
CA ILE A 57 -10.31 -2.57 7.11
C ILE A 57 -10.20 -1.51 6.00
N PHE A 58 -11.32 -0.95 5.54
CA PHE A 58 -11.31 0.09 4.51
C PHE A 58 -10.48 1.31 4.92
N VAL A 59 -10.66 1.82 6.14
CA VAL A 59 -9.89 2.98 6.63
C VAL A 59 -8.41 2.64 6.79
N VAL A 60 -8.07 1.43 7.26
CA VAL A 60 -6.68 0.96 7.32
C VAL A 60 -6.06 0.88 5.93
N LEU A 61 -6.78 0.34 4.93
CA LEU A 61 -6.30 0.26 3.56
C LEU A 61 -6.07 1.65 2.95
N LEU A 62 -6.94 2.62 3.22
CA LEU A 62 -6.74 4.00 2.78
C LEU A 62 -5.45 4.59 3.37
N ALA A 63 -5.21 4.41 4.67
CA ALA A 63 -3.99 4.88 5.33
C ALA A 63 -2.74 4.21 4.73
N LEU A 64 -2.80 2.90 4.49
CA LEU A 64 -1.72 2.11 3.90
C LEU A 64 -1.40 2.56 2.48
N ILE A 65 -2.42 2.68 1.61
CA ILE A 65 -2.25 3.10 0.21
C ILE A 65 -1.67 4.52 0.17
N TRP A 66 -2.18 5.42 1.00
CA TRP A 66 -1.68 6.78 1.08
C TRP A 66 -0.21 6.81 1.54
N SER A 67 0.16 6.02 2.55
CA SER A 67 1.54 5.88 3.04
C SER A 67 2.49 5.30 1.98
N GLY A 68 2.04 4.30 1.22
CA GLY A 68 2.87 3.59 0.23
C GLY A 68 2.99 4.30 -1.11
N PHE A 69 2.15 5.31 -1.40
CA PHE A 69 2.07 5.93 -2.72
C PHE A 69 3.39 6.56 -3.18
N GLY A 70 4.10 7.23 -2.28
CA GLY A 70 5.25 8.04 -2.67
C GLY A 70 6.42 7.22 -3.23
N TYR A 71 6.82 6.11 -2.59
CA TYR A 71 7.97 5.33 -3.07
C TYR A 71 7.65 4.64 -4.41
N ALA A 72 6.44 4.08 -4.55
CA ALA A 72 6.00 3.44 -5.79
C ALA A 72 5.98 4.44 -6.95
N SER A 73 5.49 5.66 -6.69
CA SER A 73 5.47 6.73 -7.70
C SER A 73 6.87 7.10 -8.20
N ILE A 74 7.87 7.17 -7.33
CA ILE A 74 9.26 7.49 -7.71
C ILE A 74 9.82 6.44 -8.65
N ILE A 75 9.66 5.15 -8.28
CA ILE A 75 10.22 4.03 -9.04
C ILE A 75 9.56 3.94 -10.42
N LEU A 76 8.23 4.06 -10.47
CA LEU A 76 7.51 4.01 -11.74
C LEU A 76 7.80 5.23 -12.60
N LEU A 77 7.87 6.43 -12.02
CA LEU A 77 8.22 7.64 -12.75
C LEU A 77 9.64 7.58 -13.32
N ALA A 78 10.60 7.06 -12.57
CA ALA A 78 11.96 6.83 -13.07
C ALA A 78 11.97 5.87 -14.27
N GLY A 79 11.15 4.82 -14.24
CA GLY A 79 10.95 3.92 -15.38
C GLY A 79 10.33 4.62 -16.59
N LEU A 80 9.32 5.46 -16.38
CA LEU A 80 8.66 6.22 -17.45
C LEU A 80 9.61 7.24 -18.10
N MET A 81 10.43 7.92 -17.30
CA MET A 81 11.40 8.90 -17.80
C MET A 81 12.55 8.28 -18.60
N ALA A 82 12.75 6.97 -18.48
CA ALA A 82 13.77 6.25 -19.25
C ALA A 82 13.29 5.81 -20.64
N ILE A 83 11.99 5.95 -20.95
CA ILE A 83 11.45 5.63 -22.28
C ILE A 83 11.80 6.76 -23.24
N ASP A 84 12.36 6.40 -24.39
CA ASP A 84 12.65 7.35 -25.46
C ASP A 84 11.34 8.03 -25.93
N PRO A 85 11.25 9.38 -25.87
CA PRO A 85 10.09 10.13 -26.34
C PRO A 85 9.74 9.85 -27.80
N ASP A 86 10.71 9.51 -28.65
CA ASP A 86 10.51 9.29 -30.08
C ASP A 86 9.61 8.08 -30.36
N ILE A 87 9.59 7.10 -29.45
CA ILE A 87 8.68 5.93 -29.54
C ILE A 87 7.22 6.38 -29.46
N PHE A 88 6.90 7.38 -28.64
CA PHE A 88 5.54 7.90 -28.53
C PHE A 88 5.16 8.76 -29.74
N SER A 89 6.10 9.55 -30.26
CA SER A 89 5.90 10.34 -31.49
C SER A 89 5.63 9.43 -32.69
N ALA A 90 6.39 8.34 -32.85
CA ALA A 90 6.17 7.36 -33.91
C ALA A 90 4.77 6.69 -33.77
N ALA A 91 4.40 6.30 -32.56
CA ALA A 91 3.09 5.71 -32.31
C ALA A 91 1.93 6.67 -32.62
N GLU A 92 2.10 7.98 -32.42
CA GLU A 92 1.11 8.99 -32.81
C GLU A 92 0.97 9.12 -34.33
N VAL A 93 2.08 9.03 -35.07
CA VAL A 93 2.05 8.98 -36.54
C VAL A 93 1.31 7.72 -37.04
N ASP A 94 1.46 6.60 -36.34
CA ASP A 94 0.74 5.35 -36.61
C ASP A 94 -0.73 5.37 -36.14
N GLY A 95 -1.21 6.48 -35.58
CA GLY A 95 -2.60 6.65 -35.12
C GLY A 95 -2.92 5.95 -33.80
N ALA A 96 -1.92 5.60 -33.00
CA ALA A 96 -2.13 4.93 -31.72
C ALA A 96 -2.79 5.84 -30.68
N GLY A 97 -3.96 5.44 -30.18
CA GLY A 97 -4.67 6.10 -29.09
C GLY A 97 -3.98 5.92 -27.72
N TRP A 98 -4.46 6.66 -26.72
CA TRP A 98 -3.87 6.66 -25.38
C TRP A 98 -3.79 5.26 -24.74
N TRP A 99 -4.86 4.46 -24.82
CA TRP A 99 -4.88 3.10 -24.27
C TRP A 99 -3.92 2.15 -24.99
N GLN A 100 -3.73 2.33 -26.31
CA GLN A 100 -2.77 1.55 -27.08
C GLN A 100 -1.34 1.88 -26.64
N LYS A 101 -1.01 3.18 -26.52
CA LYS A 101 0.29 3.62 -25.99
C LYS A 101 0.55 3.06 -24.59
N VAL A 102 -0.42 3.11 -23.69
CA VAL A 102 -0.27 2.55 -22.33
C VAL A 102 -0.03 1.04 -22.36
N ARG A 103 -0.86 0.28 -23.10
CA ARG A 103 -0.82 -1.19 -23.11
C ARG A 103 0.38 -1.75 -23.85
N PHE A 104 0.77 -1.14 -24.97
CA PHE A 104 1.77 -1.70 -25.89
C PHE A 104 3.15 -1.05 -25.77
N ILE A 105 3.24 0.17 -25.23
CA ILE A 105 4.53 0.87 -25.05
C ILE A 105 4.82 0.96 -23.57
N THR A 106 4.00 1.71 -22.82
CA THR A 106 4.31 2.07 -21.44
C THR A 106 4.47 0.86 -20.52
N VAL A 107 3.43 0.02 -20.40
CA VAL A 107 3.42 -1.13 -19.47
C VAL A 107 4.55 -2.12 -19.78
N PRO A 108 4.78 -2.53 -21.05
CA PRO A 108 5.92 -3.38 -21.39
C PRO A 108 7.27 -2.74 -21.08
N SER A 109 7.46 -1.45 -21.38
CA SER A 109 8.73 -0.75 -21.17
C SER A 109 9.10 -0.61 -19.69
N ILE A 110 8.13 -0.50 -18.78
CA ILE A 110 8.37 -0.41 -17.32
C ILE A 110 8.09 -1.72 -16.57
N ARG A 111 8.03 -2.87 -17.27
CA ARG A 111 7.68 -4.16 -16.66
C ARG A 111 8.58 -4.54 -15.47
N GLY A 112 9.86 -4.19 -15.54
CA GLY A 112 10.83 -4.49 -14.47
C GLY A 112 10.57 -3.67 -13.21
N GLN A 113 10.24 -2.38 -13.38
CA GLN A 113 9.90 -1.48 -12.30
C GLN A 113 8.56 -1.87 -11.66
N LEU A 114 7.56 -2.22 -12.48
CA LEU A 114 6.27 -2.77 -12.01
C LEU A 114 6.48 -4.05 -11.20
N ALA A 115 7.32 -4.96 -11.70
CA ALA A 115 7.66 -6.18 -10.98
C ALA A 115 8.33 -5.92 -9.64
N PHE A 116 9.30 -5.00 -9.61
CA PHE A 116 9.98 -4.61 -8.38
C PHE A 116 9.01 -4.01 -7.36
N VAL A 117 8.17 -3.06 -7.77
CA VAL A 117 7.14 -2.46 -6.90
C VAL A 117 6.17 -3.51 -6.39
N ALA A 118 5.76 -4.46 -7.23
CA ALA A 118 4.89 -5.56 -6.81
C ALA A 118 5.57 -6.47 -5.76
N ILE A 119 6.87 -6.77 -5.89
CA ILE A 119 7.62 -7.57 -4.91
C ILE A 119 7.64 -6.89 -3.55
N ILE A 120 8.00 -5.61 -3.54
CA ILE A 120 8.07 -4.82 -2.31
C ILE A 120 6.69 -4.69 -1.64
N ASN A 121 5.61 -4.49 -2.41
CA ASN A 121 4.26 -4.40 -1.86
C ASN A 121 3.79 -5.70 -1.20
N ILE A 122 4.09 -6.85 -1.80
CA ILE A 122 3.77 -8.16 -1.19
C ILE A 122 4.52 -8.28 0.13
N LEU A 123 5.83 -7.99 0.14
CA LEU A 123 6.63 -8.03 1.36
C LEU A 123 6.06 -7.10 2.45
N TYR A 124 5.68 -5.87 2.10
CA TYR A 124 5.08 -4.93 3.06
C TYR A 124 3.73 -5.38 3.60
N THR A 125 2.92 -6.05 2.79
CA THR A 125 1.60 -6.57 3.23
C THR A 125 1.74 -7.54 4.40
N PHE A 126 2.83 -8.31 4.48
CA PHE A 126 3.03 -9.29 5.57
C PHE A 126 3.84 -8.76 6.75
N THR A 127 4.51 -7.60 6.62
CA THR A 127 5.52 -7.15 7.61
C THR A 127 5.27 -5.75 8.16
N SER A 128 4.52 -4.91 7.46
CA SER A 128 4.43 -3.48 7.73
C SER A 128 3.04 -3.01 8.12
N LEU A 129 2.08 -3.93 8.30
CA LEU A 129 0.71 -3.60 8.70
C LEU A 129 0.59 -3.36 10.20
N PHE A 130 1.47 -3.97 11.01
CA PHE A 130 1.49 -3.90 12.46
C PHE A 130 1.25 -2.49 13.00
N GLY A 131 2.03 -1.49 12.54
CA GLY A 131 1.93 -0.12 13.05
C GLY A 131 0.55 0.50 12.84
N PHE A 132 -0.05 0.27 11.66
CA PHE A 132 -1.39 0.74 11.36
C PHE A 132 -2.44 0.01 12.19
N ILE A 133 -2.38 -1.32 12.26
CA ILE A 133 -3.34 -2.13 13.02
C ILE A 133 -3.29 -1.76 14.49
N PHE A 134 -2.10 -1.72 15.09
CA PHE A 134 -1.86 -1.39 16.49
C PHE A 134 -2.45 -0.01 16.86
N VAL A 135 -2.17 1.02 16.07
CA VAL A 135 -2.59 2.39 16.37
C VAL A 135 -4.06 2.64 16.04
N MET A 136 -4.55 2.11 14.93
CA MET A 136 -5.89 2.46 14.42
C MET A 136 -7.00 1.60 15.04
N THR A 137 -6.77 0.31 15.21
CA THR A 137 -7.85 -0.67 15.47
C THR A 137 -7.55 -1.64 16.60
N ALA A 138 -6.29 -1.82 16.97
CA ALA A 138 -5.82 -2.86 17.89
C ALA A 138 -6.36 -4.28 17.54
N GLY A 139 -6.53 -4.56 16.25
CA GLY A 139 -7.07 -5.82 15.74
C GLY A 139 -8.60 -5.90 15.69
N GLY A 140 -9.32 -4.89 16.18
CA GLY A 140 -10.78 -4.88 16.24
C GLY A 140 -11.50 -4.42 14.96
N PRO A 141 -12.84 -4.59 14.89
CA PRO A 141 -13.71 -5.25 15.88
C PRO A 141 -13.65 -6.80 15.79
N LEU A 142 -13.77 -7.50 16.92
CA LEU A 142 -13.76 -8.98 17.01
C LEU A 142 -12.66 -9.64 16.15
N TYR A 143 -11.42 -9.17 16.27
CA TYR A 143 -10.26 -9.66 15.50
C TYR A 143 -10.30 -9.42 13.97
N SER A 144 -11.31 -8.71 13.43
CA SER A 144 -11.49 -8.54 11.99
C SER A 144 -10.31 -7.89 11.26
N THR A 145 -9.52 -7.06 11.94
CA THR A 145 -8.35 -6.39 11.35
C THR A 145 -7.02 -7.02 11.81
N THR A 146 -7.07 -8.16 12.50
CA THR A 146 -5.88 -8.82 13.04
C THR A 146 -5.07 -9.41 11.90
N THR A 147 -3.86 -8.91 11.76
CA THR A 147 -2.86 -9.39 10.80
C THR A 147 -1.86 -10.33 11.48
N LEU A 148 -1.12 -11.11 10.69
CA LEU A 148 -0.17 -12.10 11.22
C LEU A 148 0.97 -11.45 12.04
N ASP A 149 1.49 -10.32 11.58
CA ASP A 149 2.50 -9.53 12.29
C ASP A 149 1.96 -8.95 13.62
N TYR A 150 0.71 -8.48 13.64
CA TYR A 150 0.04 -8.05 14.87
C TYR A 150 -0.23 -9.22 15.82
N LEU A 151 -0.60 -10.39 15.31
CA LEU A 151 -0.80 -11.59 16.12
C LEU A 151 0.50 -12.07 16.77
N ILE A 152 1.63 -12.04 16.03
CA ILE A 152 2.95 -12.34 16.59
C ILE A 152 3.25 -11.41 17.76
N PHE A 153 3.02 -10.10 17.59
CA PHE A 153 3.22 -9.13 18.66
C PHE A 153 2.34 -9.44 19.87
N GLN A 154 1.05 -9.70 19.65
CA GLN A 154 0.12 -10.01 20.72
C GLN A 154 0.55 -11.25 21.51
N LYS A 155 0.97 -12.33 20.83
CA LYS A 155 1.43 -13.56 21.48
C LYS A 155 2.74 -13.37 22.23
N ALA A 156 3.76 -12.81 21.59
CA ALA A 156 5.08 -12.65 22.17
C ALA A 156 5.11 -11.65 23.33
N PHE A 157 4.45 -10.50 23.17
CA PHE A 157 4.60 -9.36 24.09
C PHE A 157 3.38 -9.10 24.95
N SER A 158 2.15 -9.31 24.45
CA SER A 158 0.94 -9.07 25.26
C SER A 158 0.55 -10.28 26.10
N SER A 159 0.68 -11.49 25.56
CA SER A 159 0.41 -12.75 26.27
C SER A 159 1.63 -13.36 26.95
N ASN A 160 2.82 -12.76 26.76
CA ASN A 160 4.11 -13.26 27.26
C ASN A 160 4.42 -14.71 26.83
N ASP A 161 3.86 -15.16 25.71
CA ASP A 161 4.08 -16.48 25.12
C ASP A 161 5.08 -16.36 23.97
N MET A 162 6.34 -16.23 24.34
CA MET A 162 7.44 -16.05 23.41
C MET A 162 7.65 -17.28 22.51
N GLY A 163 7.26 -18.47 22.98
CA GLY A 163 7.30 -19.72 22.20
C GLY A 163 6.31 -19.69 21.03
N GLN A 164 5.03 -19.41 21.29
CA GLN A 164 4.02 -19.28 20.23
C GLN A 164 4.35 -18.12 19.28
N GLY A 165 4.76 -16.97 19.81
CA GLY A 165 5.15 -15.81 18.99
C GLY A 165 6.30 -16.11 18.03
N SER A 166 7.33 -16.82 18.51
CA SER A 166 8.48 -17.21 17.68
C SER A 166 8.11 -18.24 16.61
N ALA A 167 7.27 -19.22 16.96
CA ALA A 167 6.79 -20.22 16.00
C ALA A 167 5.98 -19.57 14.86
N LEU A 168 5.09 -18.63 15.19
CA LEU A 168 4.36 -17.84 14.18
C LEU A 168 5.30 -17.01 13.30
N ALA A 169 6.32 -16.38 13.88
CA ALA A 169 7.29 -15.60 13.13
C ALA A 169 8.05 -16.44 12.08
N ILE A 170 8.47 -17.67 12.45
CA ILE A 170 9.13 -18.59 11.52
C ILE A 170 8.19 -19.02 10.39
N LEU A 171 6.91 -19.29 10.69
CA LEU A 171 5.91 -19.63 9.67
C LEU A 171 5.70 -18.47 8.68
N VAL A 172 5.55 -17.25 9.19
CA VAL A 172 5.40 -16.05 8.35
C VAL A 172 6.64 -15.83 7.49
N PHE A 173 7.84 -16.01 8.06
CA PHE A 173 9.09 -15.96 7.29
C PHE A 173 9.12 -16.97 6.14
N GLY A 174 8.66 -18.21 6.38
CA GLY A 174 8.55 -19.23 5.34
C GLY A 174 7.59 -18.84 4.22
N ILE A 175 6.41 -18.30 4.56
CA ILE A 175 5.40 -17.83 3.60
C ILE A 175 5.97 -16.69 2.75
N ILE A 176 6.56 -15.68 3.38
CA ILE A 176 7.15 -14.53 2.67
C ILE A 176 8.28 -14.99 1.74
N SER A 177 9.14 -15.89 2.21
CA SER A 177 10.25 -16.44 1.42
C SER A 177 9.74 -17.20 0.20
N ALA A 178 8.74 -18.07 0.37
CA ALA A 178 8.13 -18.82 -0.73
C ALA A 178 7.47 -17.90 -1.76
N LEU A 179 6.73 -16.88 -1.32
CA LEU A 179 6.10 -15.90 -2.21
C LEU A 179 7.14 -15.08 -2.97
N THR A 180 8.15 -14.57 -2.27
CA THR A 180 9.21 -13.73 -2.87
C THR A 180 10.03 -14.50 -3.89
N LEU A 181 10.40 -15.76 -3.61
CA LEU A 181 11.13 -16.61 -4.55
C LEU A 181 10.29 -16.93 -5.79
N THR A 182 9.03 -17.29 -5.60
CA THR A 182 8.08 -17.57 -6.69
C THR A 182 7.93 -16.34 -7.59
N GLN A 183 7.70 -15.18 -6.99
CA GLN A 183 7.53 -13.93 -7.70
C GLN A 183 8.81 -13.50 -8.45
N SER A 184 9.97 -13.60 -7.81
CA SER A 184 11.26 -13.29 -8.44
C SER A 184 11.51 -14.18 -9.66
N ARG A 185 11.22 -15.48 -9.56
CA ARG A 185 11.36 -16.42 -10.70
C ARG A 185 10.42 -16.06 -11.85
N TYR A 186 9.14 -15.80 -11.60
CA TYR A 186 8.18 -15.49 -12.66
C TYR A 186 8.43 -14.13 -13.33
N LEU A 187 8.82 -13.11 -12.55
CA LEU A 187 8.98 -11.75 -13.06
C LEU A 187 10.38 -11.51 -13.67
N THR A 188 11.43 -12.11 -13.11
CA THR A 188 12.80 -11.99 -13.64
C THR A 188 13.08 -13.00 -14.76
N GLY A 189 12.46 -14.18 -14.72
CA GLY A 189 12.58 -15.18 -15.79
C GLY A 189 12.10 -14.66 -17.14
N LYS A 190 11.01 -13.89 -17.16
CA LYS A 190 10.44 -13.27 -18.37
C LYS A 190 11.24 -12.07 -18.90
N ALA A 191 12.24 -11.59 -18.15
CA ALA A 191 13.10 -10.48 -18.55
C ALA A 191 14.36 -10.94 -19.32
N ARG A 192 14.64 -12.26 -19.34
CA ARG A 192 15.76 -12.87 -20.05
C ARG A 192 15.38 -13.47 -21.42
N ASP A 193 14.08 -13.53 -21.70
CA ASP A 193 13.49 -13.89 -23.00
C ASP A 193 12.97 -12.61 -23.69
#